data_AF-A0A969EVW7-F1
#
_entry.id   AF-A0A969EVW7-F1
#
_cell.length_a   1.000
_cell.length_b   1.000
_cell.length_c   1.000
_cell.angle_alpha   90.00
_cell.angle_beta   90.00
_cell.angle_gamma   90.00
#
_symmetry.space_group_name_H-M   'P 1'
#
loop_
_entity.id
_entity.type
_entity.pdbx_description
1 polymer ?
#
loop_
_entity_poly.entity_id
_entity_poly.type
_entity_poly.pdbx_seq_one_letter_code
_entity_poly.pdbx_strand_id
1 'polypeptide(L)'
;MSFQAAADAIESDCASGLAPCLVIVADTDLQWAEQSVLQLRQRLDQAQVTFVTLSDRQHFVGSSVIDQSGGDQLLVDGHLVSPIHRSVLGSLVHSAAVRQFCNRLPTAV
;
A
#
# COMPACT_ATOMS: atom_id res chain seq x y z
N MET A 1 11.09 -5.51 -14.57
CA MET A 1 11.07 -4.09 -14.16
C MET A 1 11.69 -4.05 -12.76
N SER A 2 12.74 -3.27 -12.52
CA SER A 2 13.34 -3.19 -11.18
C SER A 2 12.45 -2.34 -10.27
N PHE A 3 12.43 -2.64 -8.97
CA PHE A 3 11.67 -1.88 -7.97
C PHE A 3 11.97 -0.38 -8.02
N GLN A 4 13.25 -0.02 -8.20
CA GLN A 4 13.67 1.37 -8.32
C GLN A 4 12.95 2.11 -9.45
N ALA A 5 12.85 1.50 -10.64
CA ALA A 5 12.18 2.12 -11.77
C ALA A 5 10.67 2.31 -11.53
N ALA A 6 10.03 1.38 -10.81
CA ALA A 6 8.63 1.52 -10.42
C ALA A 6 8.44 2.62 -9.37
N ALA A 7 9.33 2.70 -8.39
CA ALA A 7 9.31 3.73 -7.36
C ALA A 7 9.55 5.13 -7.95
N ASP A 8 10.48 5.26 -8.89
CA ASP A 8 10.77 6.53 -9.57
C ASP A 8 9.59 6.99 -10.44
N ALA A 9 8.90 6.06 -11.10
CA ALA A 9 7.68 6.37 -11.84
C ALA A 9 6.56 6.88 -10.91
N ILE A 10 6.35 6.20 -9.78
CA ILE A 10 5.35 6.61 -8.79
C ILE A 10 5.69 7.98 -8.21
N GLU A 11 6.95 8.25 -7.88
CA GLU A 11 7.37 9.55 -7.36
C GLU A 11 7.16 10.67 -8.41
N SER A 12 7.52 10.43 -9.67
CA SER A 12 7.26 11.35 -10.78
C SER A 12 5.77 11.64 -10.95
N ASP A 13 4.92 10.61 -10.90
CA ASP A 13 3.47 10.76 -10.97
C ASP A 13 2.95 11.58 -9.79
N CYS A 14 3.46 11.35 -8.58
CA CYS A 14 3.11 12.14 -7.40
C CYS A 14 3.51 13.62 -7.56
N ALA A 15 4.70 13.91 -8.09
CA ALA A 15 5.15 15.27 -8.36
C ALA A 15 4.27 15.99 -9.40
N SER A 16 3.65 15.25 -10.31
CA SER A 16 2.68 15.77 -11.29
C SER A 16 1.24 15.90 -10.77
N GLY A 17 0.99 15.55 -9.49
CA GLY A 17 -0.34 15.54 -8.88
C GLY A 17 -1.17 14.28 -9.20
N LEU A 18 -0.58 13.31 -9.89
CA LEU A 18 -1.19 12.03 -10.29
C LEU A 18 -0.85 10.89 -9.33
N ALA A 19 -0.72 11.21 -8.04
CA ALA A 19 -0.38 10.20 -7.03
C ALA A 19 -1.38 9.02 -7.04
N PRO A 20 -0.91 7.77 -7.06
CA PRO A 20 -1.79 6.60 -7.03
C PRO A 20 -2.56 6.54 -5.71
N CYS A 21 -3.81 6.09 -5.76
CA CYS A 21 -4.59 5.86 -4.53
C CYS A 21 -4.22 4.54 -3.84
N LEU A 22 -3.74 3.55 -4.61
CA LEU A 22 -3.47 2.19 -4.17
C LEU A 22 -2.19 1.66 -4.81
N VAL A 23 -1.30 1.10 -3.99
CA VAL A 23 -0.11 0.34 -4.41
C VAL A 23 -0.25 -1.07 -3.86
N ILE A 24 -0.21 -2.05 -4.77
CA ILE A 24 -0.22 -3.48 -4.43
C ILE A 24 1.21 -4.00 -4.61
N VAL A 25 1.83 -4.43 -3.51
CA VAL A 25 3.17 -5.03 -3.53
C VAL A 25 3.01 -6.55 -3.56
N ALA A 26 3.23 -7.13 -4.74
CA ALA A 26 3.21 -8.57 -4.94
C ALA A 26 4.63 -9.11 -4.80
N ASP A 27 4.94 -9.73 -3.66
CA ASP A 27 6.19 -10.47 -3.49
C ASP A 27 5.98 -11.73 -2.62
N THR A 28 6.77 -12.74 -2.92
CA THR A 28 6.98 -13.95 -2.13
C THR A 28 7.84 -13.69 -0.88
N ASP A 29 8.68 -12.64 -0.88
CA ASP A 29 9.49 -12.23 0.27
C ASP A 29 8.85 -11.05 1.00
N LEU A 30 8.29 -11.33 2.18
CA LEU A 30 7.64 -10.34 3.03
C LEU A 30 8.63 -9.25 3.51
N GLN A 31 9.89 -9.61 3.78
CA GLN A 31 10.87 -8.64 4.29
C GLN A 31 11.23 -7.60 3.23
N TRP A 32 11.41 -8.06 1.98
CA TRP A 32 11.66 -7.16 0.87
C TRP A 32 10.46 -6.25 0.59
N ALA A 33 9.24 -6.80 0.68
CA ALA A 33 8.01 -6.03 0.50
C ALA A 33 7.86 -4.93 1.56
N GLU A 34 8.15 -5.22 2.83
CA GLU A 34 8.10 -4.23 3.91
C GLU A 34 9.13 -3.12 3.74
N GLN A 35 10.38 -3.45 3.41
CA GLN A 35 11.43 -2.46 3.14
C GLN A 35 11.07 -1.57 1.93
N SER A 36 10.49 -2.17 0.90
CA SER A 36 10.00 -1.47 -0.28
C SER A 36 8.86 -0.49 0.06
N VAL A 37 7.91 -0.91 0.89
CA VAL A 37 6.82 -0.06 1.36
C VAL A 37 7.34 1.08 2.23
N LEU A 38 8.31 0.83 3.11
CA LEU A 38 9.00 1.87 3.89
C LEU A 38 9.60 2.95 3.00
N GLN A 39 10.38 2.55 2.01
CA GLN A 39 11.03 3.48 1.09
C GLN A 39 10.01 4.29 0.29
N LEU A 40 8.93 3.65 -0.17
CA LEU A 40 7.86 4.34 -0.86
C LEU A 40 7.11 5.30 0.07
N ARG A 41 6.78 4.91 1.30
CA ARG A 41 6.11 5.83 2.24
C ARG A 41 6.93 7.06 2.55
N GLN A 42 8.24 6.91 2.77
CA GLN A 42 9.14 8.05 3.00
C GLN A 42 9.19 9.01 1.81
N ARG A 43 9.14 8.49 0.58
CA ARG A 43 9.11 9.30 -0.64
C ARG A 43 7.74 9.93 -0.91
N LEU A 44 6.67 9.28 -0.46
CA LEU A 44 5.28 9.61 -0.80
C LEU A 44 4.48 10.16 0.39
N ASP A 45 5.15 10.65 1.43
CA ASP A 45 4.57 11.03 2.73
C ASP A 45 3.38 12.00 2.60
N GLN A 46 3.35 12.81 1.53
CA GLN A 46 2.28 13.78 1.25
C GLN A 46 1.11 13.22 0.42
N ALA A 47 1.27 12.06 -0.23
CA ALA A 47 0.38 11.58 -1.27
C ALA A 47 -0.80 10.72 -0.79
N GLN A 48 -0.81 10.34 0.50
CA GLN A 48 -1.87 9.55 1.13
C GLN A 48 -2.24 8.28 0.35
N VAL A 49 -1.20 7.50 0.04
CA VAL A 49 -1.31 6.27 -0.75
C VAL A 49 -1.66 5.10 0.17
N THR A 50 -2.61 4.26 -0.24
CA THR A 50 -2.89 2.99 0.44
C THR A 50 -1.91 1.92 -0.03
N PHE A 51 -1.19 1.28 0.89
CA PHE A 51 -0.26 0.19 0.60
C PHE A 51 -0.83 -1.14 1.04
N VAL A 52 -0.84 -2.12 0.14
CA VAL A 52 -1.38 -3.45 0.43
C VAL A 52 -0.41 -4.49 -0.12
N THR A 53 -0.09 -5.50 0.68
CA THR A 53 0.74 -6.62 0.23
C THR A 53 -0.13 -7.70 -0.40
N LEU A 54 0.40 -8.40 -1.39
CA LEU A 54 -0.24 -9.54 -2.04
C LEU A 54 0.65 -10.77 -1.93
N SER A 55 0.17 -11.79 -1.24
CA SER A 55 0.83 -13.11 -1.16
C SER A 55 -0.05 -14.20 -1.74
N ASP A 56 0.53 -15.33 -2.10
CA ASP A 56 -0.26 -16.52 -2.46
C ASP A 56 -0.78 -17.25 -1.19
N ARG A 57 -1.64 -18.24 -1.38
CA ARG A 57 -2.19 -19.04 -0.25
C ARG A 57 -1.15 -19.88 0.49
N GLN A 58 0.00 -20.15 -0.14
CA GLN A 58 1.05 -20.99 0.43
C GLN A 58 1.96 -20.17 1.35
N HIS A 59 2.16 -18.89 1.02
CA HIS A 59 2.94 -17.92 1.77
C HIS A 59 2.07 -17.04 2.68
N PHE A 60 0.74 -17.18 2.65
CA PHE A 60 -0.14 -16.60 3.64
C PHE A 60 0.01 -17.32 4.98
N VAL A 61 1.01 -16.90 5.75
CA VAL A 61 1.03 -17.14 7.19
C VAL A 61 -0.04 -16.22 7.75
N GLY A 62 -1.25 -16.76 7.94
CA GLY A 62 -2.42 -15.99 8.36
C GLY A 62 -2.02 -15.02 9.45
N SER A 63 -2.11 -13.73 9.14
CA SER A 63 -1.62 -12.69 10.04
C SER A 63 -2.53 -12.63 11.26
N SER A 64 -2.23 -13.48 12.23
CA SER A 64 -2.28 -13.15 13.64
C SER A 64 -1.05 -12.31 14.04
N VAL A 65 -0.45 -11.56 13.11
CA VAL A 65 0.35 -10.36 13.46
C VAL A 65 -0.61 -9.21 13.78
N ILE A 66 -1.61 -9.54 14.61
CA ILE A 66 -2.21 -8.62 15.56
C ILE A 66 -1.59 -9.03 16.90
N ASP A 67 -0.27 -8.88 17.01
CA ASP A 67 0.41 -8.89 18.31
C ASP A 67 1.11 -7.53 18.43
N GLN A 68 0.46 -6.55 19.05
CA GLN A 68 0.53 -6.39 20.52
C GLN A 68 1.94 -6.09 21.04
N SER A 69 2.88 -5.70 20.17
CA SER A 69 4.09 -4.98 20.56
C SER A 69 3.91 -3.50 20.26
N GLY A 70 3.47 -2.75 21.27
CA GLY A 70 3.10 -1.33 21.17
C GLY A 70 4.24 -0.38 20.78
N GLY A 71 4.71 -0.41 19.54
CA GLY A 71 5.78 0.49 19.12
C GLY A 71 6.06 0.66 17.62
N ASP A 72 5.60 -0.22 16.73
CA ASP A 72 5.89 -0.05 15.29
C ASP A 72 4.62 -0.13 14.45
N GLN A 73 4.31 0.99 13.80
CA GLN A 73 3.12 1.18 12.99
C GLN A 73 3.20 0.23 11.79
N LEU A 74 2.21 -0.66 11.63
CA LEU A 74 2.13 -1.55 10.49
C LEU A 74 2.29 -0.73 9.21
N LEU A 75 3.38 -0.98 8.47
CA LEU A 75 3.77 -0.17 7.31
C LEU A 75 2.80 -0.35 6.13
N VAL A 76 1.92 -1.33 6.20
CA VAL A 76 0.94 -1.65 5.17
C VAL A 76 -0.47 -1.47 5.74
N ASP A 77 -1.38 -0.96 4.92
CA ASP A 77 -2.78 -0.73 5.27
C ASP A 77 -3.62 -2.02 5.19
N GLY A 78 -3.06 -3.10 4.63
CA GLY A 78 -3.70 -4.40 4.57
C GLY A 78 -2.88 -5.47 3.84
N HIS A 79 -3.45 -6.67 3.79
CA HIS A 79 -2.90 -7.83 3.12
C HIS A 79 -3.96 -8.51 2.25
N LEU A 80 -3.58 -8.93 1.04
CA LEU A 80 -4.40 -9.67 0.10
C LEU A 80 -3.80 -11.04 -0.17
N VAL A 81 -4.69 -12.01 -0.36
CA VAL A 81 -4.31 -13.38 -0.71
C VAL A 81 -4.79 -13.71 -2.11
N SER A 82 -3.87 -14.13 -2.95
CA SER A 82 -4.16 -14.62 -4.31
C SER A 82 -4.85 -15.99 -4.27
N PRO A 83 -5.79 -16.31 -5.17
CA PRO A 83 -6.35 -15.44 -6.21
C PRO A 83 -7.36 -14.42 -5.65
N ILE A 84 -7.23 -13.16 -6.09
CA ILE A 84 -8.13 -12.07 -5.70
C ILE A 84 -9.32 -12.01 -6.66
N HIS A 85 -10.55 -11.98 -6.12
CA HIS A 85 -11.75 -11.79 -6.93
C HIS A 85 -11.86 -10.34 -7.41
N ARG A 86 -12.31 -10.11 -8.66
CA ARG A 86 -12.42 -8.76 -9.25
C ARG A 86 -13.25 -7.80 -8.41
N SER A 87 -14.32 -8.28 -7.76
CA SER A 87 -15.14 -7.45 -6.88
C SER A 87 -14.38 -6.96 -5.65
N VAL A 88 -13.49 -7.78 -5.08
CA VAL A 88 -12.65 -7.39 -3.93
C VAL A 88 -11.66 -6.31 -4.36
N LEU A 89 -11.00 -6.49 -5.51
CA LEU A 89 -10.09 -5.48 -6.05
C LEU A 89 -10.83 -4.16 -6.35
N GLY A 90 -12.03 -4.24 -6.93
CA GLY A 90 -12.88 -3.07 -7.18
C GLY A 90 -13.25 -2.32 -5.90
N SER A 91 -13.69 -3.04 -4.87
CA SER A 91 -13.99 -2.45 -3.56
C SER A 91 -12.77 -1.82 -2.89
N LEU A 92 -11.59 -2.46 -3.02
CA LEU A 92 -10.35 -1.95 -2.45
C LEU A 92 -9.90 -0.65 -3.14
N VAL A 93 -9.91 -0.63 -4.47
CA VAL A 93 -9.60 0.58 -5.26
C VAL A 93 -10.57 1.70 -4.90
N HIS A 94 -11.87 1.41 -4.84
CA HIS A 94 -12.88 2.40 -4.47
C HIS A 94 -12.64 2.97 -3.06
N SER A 95 -12.37 2.10 -2.09
CA SER A 95 -12.07 2.49 -0.72
C SER A 95 -10.78 3.33 -0.61
N ALA A 96 -9.73 2.95 -1.34
CA ALA A 96 -8.47 3.70 -1.38
C ALA A 96 -8.65 5.10 -2.00
N ALA A 97 -9.40 5.20 -3.09
CA ALA A 97 -9.70 6.47 -3.75
C ALA A 97 -10.52 7.41 -2.84
N VAL A 98 -11.54 6.87 -2.14
CA VAL A 98 -12.34 7.66 -1.18
C VAL A 98 -11.47 8.16 -0.02
N ARG A 99 -10.59 7.32 0.56
CA ARG A 99 -9.68 7.73 1.63
C ARG A 99 -8.75 8.87 1.18
N GLN A 100 -8.13 8.72 0.01
CA GLN A 100 -7.26 9.75 -0.54
C GLN A 100 -8.01 11.06 -0.81
N PHE A 101 -9.26 10.98 -1.31
CA PHE A 101 -10.09 12.16 -1.53
C PHE A 101 -10.47 12.87 -0.22
N CYS A 102 -11.01 12.13 0.75
CA CYS A 102 -11.48 12.68 2.01
C CYS A 102 -10.37 13.36 2.80
N ASN A 103 -9.16 12.80 2.77
CA ASN A 103 -8.04 13.37 3.52
C ASN A 103 -7.30 14.51 2.79
N ARG A 104 -7.59 14.76 1.51
CA ARG A 104 -7.13 15.96 0.77
C ARG A 104 -8.00 17.18 1.04
N LEU A 105 -9.19 16.99 1.63
CA LEU A 105 -10.02 18.11 2.06
C LEU A 105 -9.31 18.78 3.25
N PRO A 106 -9.09 20.11 3.22
CA PRO A 106 -8.60 20.81 4.39
C PRO A 106 -9.60 20.57 5.52
N THR A 107 -9.11 20.08 6.66
CA THR A 107 -9.86 20.10 7.91
C THR A 107 -10.24 21.55 8.18
N ALA A 108 -11.47 21.92 7.85
CA ALA A 108 -12.07 23.17 8.25
C ALA A 108 -12.21 23.13 9.78
N VAL A 109 -11.22 23.65 10.49
CA VAL A 109 -11.26 23.95 11.92
C VAL A 109 -10.78 25.37 12.12
#